data_AF-A0A523RJY7-F1
#
_entry.id   AF-A0A523RJY7-F1
#
_cell.length_a   1.000
_cell.length_b   1.000
_cell.length_c   1.000
_cell.angle_alpha   90.00
_cell.angle_beta   90.00
_cell.angle_gamma   90.00
#
_symmetry.space_group_name_H-M   'P 1'
#
loop_
_entity.id
_entity.type
_entity.pdbx_description
1 polymer ?
#
loop_
_entity_poly.entity_id
_entity_poly.type
_entity_poly.pdbx_seq_one_letter_code
_entity_poly.pdbx_strand_id
1 'polypeptide(L)'
;MMRKQWLSHNLILWSITICSILLIPTFSYTFIDQTYSFCKTPNYFNKVLLMGSIQYPHTIAKVPTIRIYCGGNKIKPEINDENKKLTFALPIYRYQTSFYLLFTETIDFETEENVVLYLKIPKNTLYKLYTVEQTKISQTPTEKNNEISATDKTEQQKSHYNWLIKENMLLKDNGRIPDNALIICVNPTYITGLEEEGVIIEGTSALELPKIIIRNDLLELVGSEETIHELSTKLLLSLLDCDAIHASIPQEINHRTQTIVALAT
;
A
#
# COMPACT_ATOMS: atom_id res chain seq x y z
N MET A 1 46.34 32.53 -28.27
CA MET A 1 46.82 33.92 -28.27
C MET A 1 45.66 34.86 -27.93
N MET A 2 45.39 35.11 -26.65
CA MET A 2 44.91 36.39 -26.12
C MET A 2 44.80 36.31 -24.60
N ARG A 3 45.48 37.28 -23.96
CA ARG A 3 45.55 37.54 -22.52
C ARG A 3 44.26 38.19 -22.04
N LYS A 4 43.91 38.00 -20.77
CA LYS A 4 43.81 39.10 -19.77
C LYS A 4 43.53 38.55 -18.37
N GLN A 5 44.54 38.70 -17.51
CA GLN A 5 44.41 38.80 -16.06
C GLN A 5 43.52 40.00 -15.70
N TRP A 6 42.78 39.94 -14.58
CA TRP A 6 42.63 41.09 -13.68
C TRP A 6 42.43 40.62 -12.23
N LEU A 7 43.17 41.31 -11.37
CA LEU A 7 43.34 41.13 -9.92
C LEU A 7 42.17 41.74 -9.14
N SER A 8 42.02 41.30 -7.87
CA SER A 8 41.97 42.10 -6.63
C SER A 8 40.99 41.46 -5.63
N HIS A 9 41.52 40.84 -4.56
CA HIS A 9 41.76 41.47 -3.25
C HIS A 9 40.47 41.99 -2.61
N ASN A 10 39.88 41.17 -1.73
CA ASN A 10 39.20 41.65 -0.53
C ASN A 10 39.34 40.58 0.57
N LEU A 11 40.51 40.62 1.22
CA LEU A 11 40.71 40.03 2.54
C LEU A 11 40.06 40.99 3.55
N ILE A 12 38.85 40.66 3.99
CA ILE A 12 38.26 41.30 5.16
C ILE A 12 38.42 40.34 6.34
N LEU A 13 39.51 40.52 7.08
CA LEU A 13 39.66 39.97 8.42
C LEU A 13 38.66 40.65 9.33
N TRP A 14 37.55 39.98 9.63
CA TRP A 14 36.75 40.29 10.81
C TRP A 14 37.36 39.52 11.98
N SER A 15 38.01 40.27 12.87
CA SER A 15 38.40 39.81 14.19
C SER A 15 37.13 39.50 15.00
N ILE A 16 36.76 38.23 15.06
CA ILE A 16 35.71 37.77 15.97
C ILE A 16 36.36 37.53 17.32
N THR A 17 36.11 38.47 18.23
CA THR A 17 36.45 38.39 19.64
C THR A 17 35.75 37.17 20.24
N ILE A 18 36.51 36.14 20.55
CA ILE A 18 36.03 34.95 21.27
C ILE A 18 35.76 35.39 22.72
N CYS A 19 34.51 35.72 23.00
CA CYS A 19 34.03 35.88 24.36
C CYS A 19 33.80 34.47 24.93
N SER A 20 34.81 33.94 25.62
CA SER A 20 34.73 32.70 26.39
C SER A 20 33.80 32.89 27.59
N ILE A 21 32.49 32.88 27.35
CA ILE A 21 31.51 32.70 28.40
C ILE A 21 31.48 31.21 28.71
N LEU A 22 32.14 30.84 29.81
CA LEU A 22 31.97 29.57 30.51
C LEU A 22 30.51 29.44 30.97
N LEU A 23 29.65 28.99 30.06
CA LEU A 23 28.34 28.45 30.41
C LEU A 23 28.58 27.04 30.90
N ILE A 24 28.59 26.88 32.22
CA ILE A 24 28.43 25.58 32.88
C ILE A 24 27.03 25.09 32.47
N PRO A 25 26.89 23.98 31.72
CA PRO A 25 25.59 23.43 31.45
C PRO A 25 25.05 22.85 32.76
N THR A 26 24.15 23.58 33.42
CA THR A 26 23.27 22.99 34.42
C THR A 26 22.34 22.05 33.65
N PHE A 27 22.72 20.78 33.56
CA PHE A 27 21.86 19.69 33.13
C PHE A 27 20.73 19.55 34.16
N SER A 28 19.68 20.33 33.98
CA SER A 28 18.40 20.08 34.62
C SER A 28 17.84 18.83 33.96
N TYR A 29 18.12 17.67 34.54
CA TYR A 29 17.51 16.40 34.17
C TYR A 29 16.03 16.48 34.59
N THR A 30 15.20 17.13 33.77
CA THR A 30 13.76 16.95 33.87
C THR A 30 13.51 15.51 33.47
N PHE A 31 13.31 14.67 34.48
CA PHE A 31 12.70 13.36 34.32
C PHE A 31 11.35 13.61 33.67
N ILE A 32 11.31 13.56 32.33
CA ILE A 32 10.06 13.54 31.60
C ILE A 32 9.48 12.19 31.97
N ASP A 33 8.50 12.21 32.87
CA ASP A 33 7.57 11.12 33.05
C ASP A 33 6.99 10.85 31.66
N GLN A 34 7.61 9.94 30.92
CA GLN A 34 6.99 9.24 29.81
C GLN A 34 5.90 8.39 30.44
N THR A 35 4.79 9.03 30.78
CA THR A 35 3.52 8.33 30.85
C THR A 35 3.27 7.85 29.44
N TYR A 36 3.77 6.65 29.15
CA TYR A 36 3.31 5.86 28.03
C TYR A 36 1.80 5.78 28.20
N SER A 37 1.10 6.61 27.45
CA SER A 37 -0.33 6.48 27.23
C SER A 37 -0.48 5.08 26.67
N PHE A 38 -0.82 4.11 27.54
CA PHE A 38 -1.34 2.82 27.14
C PHE A 38 -2.53 3.15 26.26
N CYS A 39 -2.31 3.11 24.95
CA CYS A 39 -3.34 3.20 23.95
C CYS A 39 -4.35 2.12 24.33
N LYS A 40 -5.51 2.55 24.85
CA LYS A 40 -6.67 1.69 25.05
C LYS A 40 -6.77 0.84 23.80
N THR A 41 -6.60 -0.47 23.95
CA THR A 41 -6.64 -1.42 22.84
C THR A 41 -7.90 -1.10 22.02
N PRO A 42 -7.76 -0.56 20.79
CA PRO A 42 -8.91 -0.15 20.02
C PRO A 42 -9.78 -1.38 19.84
N ASN A 43 -11.06 -1.23 20.14
CA ASN A 43 -12.07 -2.28 20.12
C ASN A 43 -11.89 -3.14 18.85
N TYR A 44 -11.31 -4.35 18.99
CA TYR A 44 -10.77 -5.18 17.90
C TYR A 44 -11.84 -5.73 16.94
N PHE A 45 -13.11 -5.39 17.15
CA PHE A 45 -14.27 -6.09 16.57
C PHE A 45 -14.86 -5.46 15.31
N ASN A 46 -14.17 -4.54 14.64
CA ASN A 46 -14.71 -3.89 13.45
C ASN A 46 -13.79 -3.93 12.23
N LYS A 47 -13.19 -5.11 12.01
CA LYS A 47 -12.44 -5.41 10.79
C LYS A 47 -13.39 -5.96 9.72
N VAL A 48 -13.20 -5.53 8.49
CA VAL A 48 -13.83 -6.07 7.30
C VAL A 48 -12.73 -6.62 6.40
N LEU A 49 -13.04 -7.71 5.72
CA LEU A 49 -12.12 -8.35 4.81
C LEU A 49 -12.30 -7.73 3.43
N LEU A 50 -11.25 -7.07 2.95
CA LEU A 50 -11.19 -6.48 1.62
C LEU A 50 -10.43 -7.44 0.70
N MET A 51 -11.05 -7.88 -0.39
CA MET A 51 -10.44 -8.79 -1.36
C MET A 51 -9.66 -8.01 -2.41
N GLY A 52 -8.42 -8.38 -2.66
CA GLY A 52 -7.66 -7.88 -3.79
C GLY A 52 -7.29 -8.98 -4.77
N SER A 53 -7.01 -8.57 -6.00
CA SER A 53 -6.50 -9.50 -7.00
C SER A 53 -5.54 -8.87 -7.99
N ILE A 54 -4.59 -9.68 -8.43
CA ILE A 54 -3.61 -9.39 -9.49
C ILE A 54 -3.86 -10.38 -10.62
N GLN A 55 -4.05 -9.86 -11.82
CA GLN A 55 -4.26 -10.64 -13.03
C GLN A 55 -3.01 -10.64 -13.87
N TYR A 56 -2.52 -11.85 -14.15
CA TYR A 56 -1.41 -12.08 -15.06
C TYR A 56 -1.95 -12.41 -16.47
N PRO A 57 -1.14 -12.20 -17.51
CA PRO A 57 -1.52 -12.57 -18.86
C PRO A 57 -1.69 -14.09 -18.99
N HIS A 58 -2.58 -14.52 -19.89
CA HIS A 58 -2.82 -15.95 -20.15
C HIS A 58 -1.65 -16.66 -20.84
N THR A 59 -0.65 -15.90 -21.28
CA THR A 59 0.54 -16.41 -21.99
C THR A 59 1.54 -17.11 -21.07
N ILE A 60 1.55 -16.81 -19.76
CA ILE A 60 2.43 -17.50 -18.81
C ILE A 60 1.82 -18.84 -18.38
N ALA A 61 2.64 -19.88 -18.27
CA ALA A 61 2.18 -21.19 -17.81
C ALA A 61 1.90 -21.17 -16.30
N LYS A 62 2.69 -20.46 -15.49
CA LYS A 62 2.55 -20.42 -14.03
C LYS A 62 2.63 -19.01 -13.47
N VAL A 63 1.77 -18.71 -12.50
CA VAL A 63 1.78 -17.40 -11.82
C VAL A 63 3.00 -17.30 -10.89
N PRO A 64 3.81 -16.22 -11.00
CA PRO A 64 4.95 -16.03 -10.10
C PRO A 64 4.50 -15.75 -8.68
N THR A 65 5.29 -16.21 -7.70
CA THR A 65 5.04 -15.92 -6.29
C THR A 65 5.59 -14.55 -5.94
N ILE A 66 4.84 -13.76 -5.17
CA ILE A 66 5.21 -12.40 -4.77
C ILE A 66 5.04 -12.23 -3.25
N ARG A 67 5.65 -11.18 -2.70
CA ARG A 67 5.39 -10.73 -1.33
C ARG A 67 4.38 -9.59 -1.32
N ILE A 68 3.47 -9.65 -0.35
CA ILE A 68 2.48 -8.61 -0.09
C ILE A 68 2.57 -8.28 1.40
N TYR A 69 2.74 -7.00 1.73
CA TYR A 69 2.79 -6.50 3.09
C TYR A 69 1.72 -5.43 3.30
N CYS A 70 1.11 -5.41 4.49
CA CYS A 70 0.19 -4.35 4.88
C CYS A 70 0.23 -4.18 6.40
N GLY A 71 0.43 -2.94 6.87
CA GLY A 71 0.41 -2.62 8.30
C GLY A 71 1.36 -3.48 9.14
N GLY A 72 2.60 -3.69 8.67
CA GLY A 72 3.60 -4.50 9.37
C GLY A 72 3.34 -6.01 9.35
N ASN A 73 2.35 -6.47 8.59
CA ASN A 73 2.07 -7.89 8.46
C ASN A 73 2.28 -8.40 7.04
N LYS A 74 2.74 -9.65 6.94
CA LYS A 74 2.84 -10.38 5.68
C LYS A 74 1.52 -11.04 5.35
N ILE A 75 1.07 -10.84 4.12
CA ILE A 75 -0.18 -11.37 3.59
C ILE A 75 0.14 -12.53 2.69
N LYS A 76 -0.46 -13.68 2.97
CA LYS A 76 -0.34 -14.88 2.14
C LYS A 76 -1.36 -14.78 0.99
N PRO A 77 -0.91 -14.67 -0.26
CA PRO A 77 -1.83 -14.74 -1.39
C PRO A 77 -2.22 -16.19 -1.71
N GLU A 78 -3.37 -16.33 -2.35
CA GLU A 78 -3.84 -17.55 -2.99
C GLU A 78 -3.58 -17.46 -4.50
N ILE A 79 -3.01 -18.51 -5.07
CA ILE A 79 -2.65 -18.55 -6.49
C ILE A 79 -3.63 -19.46 -7.21
N ASN A 80 -4.25 -18.94 -8.26
CA ASN A 80 -5.05 -19.70 -9.20
C ASN A 80 -4.35 -19.71 -10.57
N ASP A 81 -3.61 -20.79 -10.83
CA ASP A 81 -2.87 -20.98 -12.09
C ASP A 81 -3.79 -21.22 -13.29
N GLU A 82 -5.04 -21.67 -13.10
CA GLU A 82 -5.99 -21.86 -14.21
C GLU A 82 -6.44 -20.51 -14.78
N ASN A 83 -6.80 -19.57 -13.89
CA ASN A 83 -7.25 -18.23 -14.25
C ASN A 83 -6.13 -17.18 -14.33
N LYS A 84 -4.87 -17.61 -14.14
CA LYS A 84 -3.68 -16.74 -14.04
C LYS A 84 -3.88 -15.57 -13.07
N LYS A 85 -4.52 -15.85 -11.93
CA LYS A 85 -4.96 -14.85 -10.96
C LYS A 85 -4.35 -15.13 -9.61
N LEU A 86 -3.91 -14.07 -8.95
CA LEU A 86 -3.47 -14.10 -7.57
C LEU A 86 -4.46 -13.30 -6.73
N THR A 87 -5.05 -13.90 -5.70
CA THR A 87 -6.01 -13.28 -4.80
C THR A 87 -5.41 -13.10 -3.41
N PHE A 88 -5.80 -12.05 -2.70
CA PHE A 88 -5.36 -11.83 -1.32
C PHE A 88 -6.43 -11.11 -0.52
N ALA A 89 -6.35 -11.25 0.81
CA ALA A 89 -7.32 -10.72 1.74
C ALA A 89 -6.68 -9.72 2.70
N LEU A 90 -7.19 -8.50 2.74
CA LEU A 90 -6.73 -7.45 3.66
C LEU A 90 -7.73 -7.30 4.81
N PRO A 91 -7.29 -7.44 6.08
CA PRO A 91 -8.11 -7.05 7.21
C PRO A 91 -8.04 -5.53 7.39
N ILE A 92 -9.02 -4.79 6.87
CA ILE A 92 -9.11 -3.34 7.01
C ILE A 92 -10.11 -2.93 8.09
N TYR A 93 -9.95 -1.73 8.63
CA TYR A 93 -10.96 -1.16 9.54
C TYR A 93 -12.17 -0.67 8.72
N ARG A 94 -13.39 -0.84 9.24
CA ARG A 94 -14.63 -0.40 8.56
C ARG A 94 -14.64 1.09 8.16
N TYR A 95 -13.90 1.92 8.87
CA TYR A 95 -13.86 3.37 8.65
C TYR A 95 -12.74 3.80 7.70
N GLN A 96 -11.89 2.86 7.26
CA GLN A 96 -10.81 3.16 6.34
C GLN A 96 -11.38 3.30 4.93
N THR A 97 -11.57 4.55 4.52
CA THR A 97 -12.04 4.90 3.16
C THR A 97 -10.90 5.16 2.20
N SER A 98 -9.65 5.17 2.66
CA SER A 98 -8.49 5.37 1.78
C SER A 98 -7.27 4.56 2.25
N PHE A 99 -6.45 4.15 1.28
CA PHE A 99 -5.15 3.56 1.53
C PHE A 99 -4.23 3.82 0.33
N TYR A 100 -2.96 3.55 0.54
CA TYR A 100 -1.95 3.64 -0.51
C TYR A 100 -1.67 2.26 -1.07
N LEU A 101 -1.47 2.16 -2.37
CA LEU A 101 -1.03 0.96 -3.05
C LEU A 101 0.34 1.22 -3.65
N LEU A 102 1.35 0.49 -3.17
CA LEU A 102 2.74 0.67 -3.55
C LEU A 102 3.25 -0.57 -4.27
N PHE A 103 3.76 -0.39 -5.48
CA PHE A 103 4.50 -1.41 -6.23
C PHE A 103 5.98 -1.04 -6.24
N THR A 104 6.83 -1.94 -5.78
CA THR A 104 8.29 -1.79 -5.81
C THR A 104 8.97 -3.13 -5.69
N GLU A 105 10.23 -3.25 -6.10
CA GLU A 105 11.00 -4.48 -5.92
C GLU A 105 11.55 -4.61 -4.49
N THR A 106 12.04 -3.50 -3.94
CA THR A 106 12.78 -3.50 -2.68
C THR A 106 12.23 -2.46 -1.72
N ILE A 107 12.25 -2.81 -0.45
CA ILE A 107 11.94 -1.91 0.66
C ILE A 107 13.07 -2.01 1.67
N ASP A 108 13.42 -0.88 2.25
CA ASP A 108 14.34 -0.76 3.37
C ASP A 108 13.55 -0.32 4.60
N PHE A 109 14.20 -0.36 5.76
CA PHE A 109 13.67 0.15 6.99
C PHE A 109 14.67 1.11 7.64
N GLU A 110 14.16 2.15 8.27
CA GLU A 110 14.95 3.02 9.14
C GLU A 110 14.87 2.48 10.56
N THR A 111 16.03 2.29 11.20
CA THR A 111 16.10 1.83 12.59
C THR A 111 16.74 2.89 13.47
N GLU A 112 16.24 3.02 14.68
CA GLU A 112 16.92 3.67 15.78
C GLU A 112 17.08 2.65 16.91
N GLU A 113 18.33 2.41 17.29
CA GLU A 113 18.72 1.31 18.19
C GLU A 113 18.24 -0.07 17.66
N ASN A 114 17.22 -0.65 18.29
CA ASN A 114 16.63 -1.95 17.94
C ASN A 114 15.15 -1.82 17.54
N VAL A 115 14.70 -0.61 17.19
CA VAL A 115 13.31 -0.33 16.82
C VAL A 115 13.27 0.10 15.36
N VAL A 116 12.42 -0.56 14.58
CA VAL A 116 12.08 -0.12 13.22
C VAL A 116 11.15 1.09 13.34
N LEU A 117 11.62 2.25 12.90
CA LEU A 117 10.85 3.50 12.95
C LEU A 117 9.85 3.58 11.81
N TYR A 118 10.29 3.33 10.58
CA TYR A 118 9.46 3.35 9.39
C TYR A 118 10.08 2.57 8.23
N LEU A 119 9.24 2.20 7.26
CA LEU A 119 9.67 1.62 6.00
C LEU A 119 9.95 2.72 4.98
N LYS A 120 10.95 2.52 4.12
CA LYS A 120 11.34 3.47 3.07
C LYS A 120 11.70 2.74 1.79
N ILE A 121 11.59 3.43 0.67
CA ILE A 121 12.12 2.95 -0.61
C ILE A 121 13.58 3.40 -0.74
N PRO A 122 14.52 2.49 -1.08
CA PRO A 122 15.90 2.87 -1.34
C PRO A 122 16.00 3.94 -2.43
N LYS A 123 17.04 4.78 -2.36
CA LYS A 123 17.28 5.80 -3.38
C LYS A 123 17.51 5.14 -4.74
N ASN A 124 16.95 5.74 -5.81
CA ASN A 124 17.04 5.27 -7.19
C ASN A 124 16.31 3.94 -7.48
N THR A 125 15.49 3.43 -6.57
CA THR A 125 14.62 2.29 -6.84
C THR A 125 13.34 2.76 -7.53
N LEU A 126 12.93 2.04 -8.59
CA LEU A 126 11.67 2.29 -9.27
C LEU A 126 10.49 1.92 -8.37
N TYR A 127 9.44 2.73 -8.40
CA TYR A 127 8.18 2.43 -7.74
C TYR A 127 6.99 3.03 -8.49
N LYS A 128 5.80 2.50 -8.23
CA LYS A 128 4.51 3.13 -8.57
C LYS A 128 3.67 3.22 -7.31
N LEU A 129 3.13 4.41 -7.02
CA LEU A 129 2.32 4.67 -5.84
C LEU A 129 0.94 5.17 -6.28
N TYR A 130 -0.11 4.54 -5.77
CA TYR A 130 -1.49 4.97 -6.00
C TYR A 130 -2.16 5.31 -4.67
N THR A 131 -2.96 6.37 -4.62
CA THR A 131 -4.00 6.54 -3.59
C THR A 131 -5.27 5.91 -4.12
N VAL A 132 -5.89 5.05 -3.30
CA VAL A 132 -7.18 4.45 -3.59
C VAL A 132 -8.18 4.94 -2.55
N GLU A 133 -9.18 5.71 -2.98
CA GLU A 133 -10.18 6.36 -2.11
C GLU A 133 -11.59 5.87 -2.43
N GLN A 134 -12.32 5.36 -1.45
CA GLN A 134 -13.70 4.95 -1.61
C GLN A 134 -14.61 6.19 -1.65
N THR A 135 -15.39 6.31 -2.71
CA THR A 135 -16.38 7.37 -2.89
C THR A 135 -17.78 6.79 -2.96
N LYS A 136 -18.75 7.48 -2.35
CA LYS A 136 -20.17 7.12 -2.46
C LYS A 136 -20.72 7.73 -3.74
N ILE A 137 -21.32 6.90 -4.60
CA ILE A 137 -22.05 7.42 -5.76
C ILE A 137 -23.32 8.07 -5.21
N SER A 138 -23.35 9.40 -5.18
CA SER A 138 -24.64 10.09 -5.05
C SER A 138 -25.34 9.88 -6.38
N GLN A 139 -26.41 9.06 -6.38
CA GLN A 139 -27.32 9.00 -7.50
C GLN A 139 -27.78 10.44 -7.74
N THR A 140 -27.22 11.10 -8.75
CA THR A 140 -27.83 12.32 -9.27
C THR A 140 -29.24 11.91 -9.64
N PRO A 141 -30.28 12.61 -9.16
CA PRO A 141 -31.65 12.31 -9.53
C PRO A 141 -31.80 12.66 -11.01
N THR A 142 -31.36 11.76 -11.89
CA THR A 142 -31.55 11.86 -13.33
C THR A 142 -33.06 11.82 -13.54
N GLU A 143 -33.53 12.83 -14.26
CA GLU A 143 -34.90 13.32 -14.26
C GLU A 143 -35.93 12.20 -14.45
N LYS A 144 -36.85 12.14 -13.50
CA LYS A 144 -38.10 11.37 -13.60
C LYS A 144 -38.90 11.87 -14.79
N ASN A 145 -38.78 11.20 -15.93
CA ASN A 145 -39.78 11.22 -16.98
C ASN A 145 -39.96 9.80 -17.51
N ASN A 146 -40.82 9.02 -16.84
CA ASN A 146 -42.04 8.45 -17.41
C ASN A 146 -42.51 7.18 -16.68
N GLU A 147 -43.76 7.27 -16.24
CA GLU A 147 -44.79 6.21 -16.21
C GLU A 147 -44.56 4.96 -15.36
N ILE A 148 -45.02 5.10 -14.12
CA ILE A 148 -45.86 4.17 -13.34
C ILE A 148 -46.10 2.81 -14.02
N SER A 149 -45.37 1.79 -13.56
CA SER A 149 -45.92 0.43 -13.45
C SER A 149 -45.62 -0.09 -12.06
N ALA A 150 -46.68 -0.18 -11.27
CA ALA A 150 -46.65 -0.55 -9.87
C ALA A 150 -46.69 -2.07 -9.75
N THR A 151 -45.53 -2.72 -9.62
CA THR A 151 -45.41 -4.06 -9.02
C THR A 151 -43.98 -4.25 -8.51
N ASP A 152 -43.88 -4.79 -7.29
CA ASP A 152 -42.68 -5.29 -6.59
C ASP A 152 -41.78 -4.28 -5.86
N LYS A 153 -42.29 -3.82 -4.72
CA LYS A 153 -41.55 -3.11 -3.66
C LYS A 153 -40.81 -4.09 -2.74
N THR A 154 -39.59 -4.53 -3.06
CA THR A 154 -38.56 -4.84 -2.04
C THR A 154 -37.12 -4.80 -2.57
N GLU A 155 -36.78 -3.94 -3.54
CA GLU A 155 -35.37 -3.77 -3.88
C GLU A 155 -34.69 -2.90 -2.82
N GLN A 156 -33.99 -3.58 -1.90
CA GLN A 156 -33.08 -2.98 -0.94
C GLN A 156 -32.15 -2.02 -1.68
N GLN A 157 -32.23 -0.76 -1.29
CA GLN A 157 -31.41 0.34 -1.78
C GLN A 157 -29.92 0.03 -1.49
N LYS A 158 -29.27 -0.70 -2.40
CA LYS A 158 -27.88 -1.10 -2.30
C LYS A 158 -27.04 0.15 -2.58
N SER A 159 -26.46 0.74 -1.54
CA SER A 159 -25.55 1.86 -1.70
C SER A 159 -24.36 1.41 -2.56
N HIS A 160 -24.23 2.00 -3.75
CA HIS A 160 -23.12 1.76 -4.67
C HIS A 160 -21.90 2.59 -4.24
N TYR A 161 -20.75 1.94 -4.17
CA TYR A 161 -19.46 2.55 -3.85
C TYR A 161 -18.53 2.39 -5.05
N ASN A 162 -17.71 3.40 -5.31
CA ASN A 162 -16.66 3.37 -6.33
C ASN A 162 -15.31 3.66 -5.70
N TRP A 163 -14.24 3.13 -6.28
CA TRP A 163 -12.88 3.53 -5.94
C TRP A 163 -12.41 4.67 -6.86
N LEU A 164 -11.89 5.72 -6.25
CA LEU A 164 -11.19 6.80 -6.92
C LEU A 164 -9.70 6.51 -6.80
N ILE A 165 -9.08 6.21 -7.94
CA ILE A 165 -7.68 5.86 -8.03
C ILE A 165 -6.91 7.07 -8.55
N LYS A 166 -5.83 7.43 -7.86
CA LYS A 166 -4.93 8.52 -8.27
C LYS A 166 -3.50 8.03 -8.18
N GLU A 167 -2.76 8.07 -9.29
CA GLU A 167 -1.32 7.84 -9.25
C GLU A 167 -0.63 9.05 -8.62
N ASN A 168 0.20 8.79 -7.60
CA ASN A 168 1.05 9.79 -6.97
C ASN A 168 2.49 9.59 -7.45
N MET A 169 3.12 10.67 -7.90
CA MET A 169 4.51 10.59 -8.38
C MET A 169 5.53 10.55 -7.23
N LEU A 170 5.20 11.05 -6.05
CA LEU A 170 6.18 11.31 -4.99
C LEU A 170 5.78 10.68 -3.66
N LEU A 171 6.69 9.88 -3.11
CA LEU A 171 6.69 9.56 -1.69
C LEU A 171 7.11 10.78 -0.87
N LYS A 172 6.68 10.83 0.39
CA LYS A 172 7.09 11.86 1.34
C LYS A 172 8.60 11.75 1.64
N ASP A 173 9.13 12.80 2.27
CA ASP A 173 10.52 12.99 2.71
C ASP A 173 11.35 11.69 2.81
N ASN A 174 12.41 11.60 2.01
CA ASN A 174 13.37 10.48 1.98
C ASN A 174 12.81 9.12 1.54
N GLY A 175 11.68 9.09 0.81
CA GLY A 175 11.11 7.84 0.30
C GLY A 175 10.36 7.05 1.36
N ARG A 176 9.94 7.70 2.46
CA ARG A 176 9.15 7.06 3.52
C ARG A 176 7.82 6.54 2.96
N ILE A 177 7.54 5.27 3.24
CA ILE A 177 6.30 4.59 2.86
C ILE A 177 5.21 4.95 3.89
N PRO A 178 3.98 5.30 3.46
CA PRO A 178 2.87 5.54 4.38
C PRO A 178 2.51 4.29 5.21
N ASP A 179 2.20 4.48 6.50
CA ASP A 179 1.94 3.36 7.43
C ASP A 179 0.73 2.48 7.01
N ASN A 180 -0.24 3.07 6.29
CA ASN A 180 -1.43 2.38 5.76
C ASN A 180 -1.26 1.92 4.30
N ALA A 181 -0.02 1.77 3.82
CA ALA A 181 0.24 1.28 2.47
C ALA A 181 0.11 -0.25 2.37
N LEU A 182 -0.54 -0.70 1.31
CA LEU A 182 -0.43 -2.05 0.78
C LEU A 182 0.80 -2.08 -0.13
N ILE A 183 1.83 -2.82 0.28
CA ILE A 183 3.09 -2.95 -0.45
C ILE A 183 3.07 -4.27 -1.21
N ILE A 184 3.19 -4.22 -2.52
CA ILE A 184 3.26 -5.37 -3.40
C ILE A 184 4.65 -5.42 -4.02
N CYS A 185 5.41 -6.44 -3.63
CA CYS A 185 6.78 -6.60 -4.08
C CYS A 185 6.83 -7.24 -5.47
N VAL A 186 6.94 -6.39 -6.49
CA VAL A 186 6.98 -6.73 -7.91
C VAL A 186 7.66 -5.61 -8.68
N ASN A 187 8.25 -5.93 -9.83
CA ASN A 187 8.82 -4.91 -10.70
C ASN A 187 7.70 -3.94 -11.17
N PRO A 188 7.80 -2.63 -10.87
CA PRO A 188 6.74 -1.67 -11.21
C PRO A 188 6.49 -1.52 -12.71
N THR A 189 7.46 -1.86 -13.55
CA THR A 189 7.32 -1.79 -15.01
C THR A 189 6.36 -2.86 -15.54
N TYR A 190 6.11 -3.93 -14.78
CA TYR A 190 5.16 -4.99 -15.14
C TYR A 190 3.71 -4.57 -14.93
N ILE A 191 3.46 -3.51 -14.17
CA ILE A 191 2.11 -3.03 -13.88
C ILE A 191 1.66 -2.14 -15.02
N THR A 192 0.64 -2.56 -15.76
CA THR A 192 -0.02 -1.73 -16.78
C THR A 192 -0.78 -0.59 -16.11
N GLY A 193 -1.54 -0.95 -15.06
CA GLY A 193 -2.36 -0.04 -14.29
C GLY A 193 -3.30 -0.82 -13.39
N LEU A 194 -4.28 -0.10 -12.85
CA LEU A 194 -5.39 -0.67 -12.12
C LEU A 194 -6.58 -0.65 -13.07
N GLU A 195 -7.28 -1.78 -13.23
CA GLU A 195 -8.52 -1.87 -14.00
C GLU A 195 -9.58 -1.05 -13.26
N GLU A 196 -9.57 0.26 -13.52
CA GLU A 196 -10.50 1.34 -13.14
C GLU A 196 -9.93 2.76 -13.43
N GLU A 197 -8.84 2.90 -14.22
CA GLU A 197 -8.43 4.22 -14.72
C GLU A 197 -9.48 4.80 -15.70
N GLY A 198 -10.39 5.61 -15.18
CA GLY A 198 -11.30 6.46 -15.95
C GLY A 198 -12.66 5.86 -16.32
N VAL A 199 -12.97 4.62 -15.94
CA VAL A 199 -14.28 3.99 -16.20
C VAL A 199 -14.97 3.72 -14.86
N ILE A 200 -16.09 4.40 -14.60
CA ILE A 200 -16.99 4.10 -13.50
C ILE A 200 -17.60 2.73 -13.78
N ILE A 201 -17.12 1.67 -13.14
CA ILE A 201 -17.79 0.37 -13.18
C ILE A 201 -18.90 0.42 -12.14
N GLU A 202 -20.12 0.68 -12.59
CA GLU A 202 -21.30 0.49 -11.76
C GLU A 202 -21.37 -0.98 -11.32
N GLY A 203 -21.06 -1.26 -10.05
CA GLY A 203 -21.34 -2.58 -9.44
C GLY A 203 -20.18 -3.32 -8.78
N THR A 204 -18.97 -2.78 -8.73
CA THR A 204 -17.92 -3.37 -7.88
C THR A 204 -18.33 -3.28 -6.41
N SER A 205 -18.18 -4.39 -5.67
CA SER A 205 -18.49 -4.42 -4.25
C SER A 205 -17.56 -3.48 -3.50
N ALA A 206 -18.08 -2.76 -2.49
CA ALA A 206 -17.29 -2.00 -1.53
C ALA A 206 -16.19 -2.82 -0.82
N LEU A 207 -16.26 -4.15 -0.94
CA LEU A 207 -15.38 -5.13 -0.32
C LEU A 207 -14.28 -5.64 -1.27
N GLU A 208 -14.26 -5.22 -2.52
CA GLU A 208 -13.28 -5.65 -3.51
C GLU A 208 -12.42 -4.46 -3.94
N LEU A 209 -11.10 -4.65 -3.93
CA LEU A 209 -10.13 -3.70 -4.44
C LEU A 209 -10.17 -3.65 -5.97
N PRO A 210 -9.78 -2.52 -6.56
CA PRO A 210 -9.48 -2.45 -7.97
C PRO A 210 -8.51 -3.55 -8.38
N LYS A 211 -8.79 -4.19 -9.51
CA LYS A 211 -7.98 -5.31 -10.00
C LYS A 211 -6.68 -4.79 -10.59
N ILE A 212 -5.57 -5.38 -10.19
CA ILE A 212 -4.23 -5.00 -10.65
C ILE A 212 -3.93 -5.79 -11.93
N ILE A 213 -3.61 -5.10 -13.02
CA ILE A 213 -3.36 -5.73 -14.32
C ILE A 213 -1.87 -5.73 -14.63
N ILE A 214 -1.32 -6.93 -14.78
CA ILE A 214 0.03 -7.14 -15.30
C ILE A 214 0.01 -7.02 -16.83
N ARG A 215 1.09 -6.49 -17.38
CA ARG A 215 1.30 -6.32 -18.82
C ARG A 215 1.08 -7.60 -19.62
N ASN A 216 0.42 -7.46 -20.78
CA ASN A 216 0.19 -8.58 -21.71
C ASN A 216 1.47 -9.00 -22.43
N ASP A 217 2.38 -8.05 -22.68
CA ASP A 217 3.68 -8.23 -23.30
C ASP A 217 4.79 -8.59 -22.30
N LEU A 218 4.43 -9.11 -21.11
CA LEU A 218 5.39 -9.43 -20.05
C LEU A 218 6.51 -10.38 -20.52
N LEU A 219 6.17 -11.40 -21.31
CA LEU A 219 7.16 -12.36 -21.83
C LEU A 219 8.12 -11.72 -22.82
N GLU A 220 7.66 -10.76 -23.63
CA GLU A 220 8.52 -10.02 -24.56
C GLU A 220 9.46 -9.08 -23.80
N LEU A 221 8.95 -8.44 -22.73
CA LEU A 221 9.71 -7.53 -21.89
C LEU A 221 10.83 -8.25 -21.11
N VAL A 222 10.53 -9.42 -20.55
CA VAL A 222 11.46 -10.17 -19.69
C VAL A 222 12.30 -11.18 -20.50
N GLY A 223 11.84 -11.55 -21.70
CA GLY A 223 12.49 -12.45 -22.63
C GLY A 223 12.05 -13.92 -22.48
N SER A 224 11.81 -14.40 -21.27
CA SER A 224 11.33 -15.77 -21.03
C SER A 224 10.55 -15.90 -19.72
N GLU A 225 9.74 -16.96 -19.62
CA GLU A 225 9.02 -17.30 -18.37
C GLU A 225 9.97 -17.75 -17.25
N GLU A 226 11.04 -18.46 -17.60
CA GLU A 226 12.08 -18.91 -16.68
C GLU A 226 12.71 -17.71 -15.97
N THR A 227 13.07 -16.67 -16.72
CA THR A 227 13.62 -15.42 -16.18
C THR A 227 12.62 -14.71 -15.25
N ILE A 228 11.31 -14.76 -15.51
CA ILE A 228 10.29 -14.20 -14.60
C ILE A 228 10.34 -14.93 -13.26
N HIS A 229 10.42 -16.26 -13.26
CA HIS A 229 10.49 -17.06 -12.04
C HIS A 229 11.82 -16.90 -11.30
N GLU A 230 12.93 -16.76 -12.02
CA GLU A 230 14.25 -16.46 -11.43
C GLU A 230 14.25 -15.09 -10.75
N LEU A 231 13.74 -14.05 -11.43
CA LEU A 231 13.63 -12.71 -10.87
C LEU A 231 12.70 -12.68 -9.67
N SER A 232 11.55 -13.34 -9.75
CA SER A 232 10.63 -13.54 -8.62
C SER A 232 11.33 -14.23 -7.45
N THR A 233 12.06 -15.31 -7.68
CA THR A 233 12.79 -16.03 -6.63
C THR A 233 13.86 -15.15 -6.00
N LYS A 234 14.65 -14.45 -6.81
CA LYS A 234 15.67 -13.49 -6.34
C LYS A 234 15.04 -12.40 -5.47
N LEU A 235 13.88 -11.89 -5.89
CA LEU A 235 13.12 -10.89 -5.15
C LEU A 235 12.68 -11.44 -3.78
N LEU A 236 12.09 -12.63 -3.76
CA LEU A 236 11.66 -13.30 -2.51
C LEU A 236 12.83 -13.50 -1.54
N LEU A 237 14.00 -13.87 -2.05
CA LEU A 237 15.21 -14.04 -1.25
C LEU A 237 15.74 -12.72 -0.70
N SER A 238 15.67 -11.63 -1.49
CA SER A 238 16.08 -10.30 -1.03
C SER A 238 15.19 -9.72 0.07
N LEU A 239 13.95 -10.24 0.21
CA LEU A 239 12.97 -9.76 1.18
C LEU A 239 12.92 -10.60 2.47
N LEU A 240 13.87 -11.52 2.66
CA LEU A 240 13.92 -12.37 3.87
C LEU A 240 14.09 -11.55 5.15
N ASP A 241 14.88 -10.47 5.10
CA ASP A 241 15.06 -9.58 6.26
C ASP A 241 13.75 -8.83 6.59
N CYS A 242 13.02 -8.42 5.56
CA CYS A 242 11.70 -7.80 5.73
C CYS A 242 10.69 -8.80 6.30
N ASP A 243 10.73 -10.06 5.86
CA ASP A 243 9.90 -11.12 6.40
C ASP A 243 10.13 -11.36 7.91
N ALA A 244 11.34 -11.12 8.42
CA ALA A 244 11.63 -11.26 9.86
C ALA A 244 10.97 -10.16 10.69
N ILE A 245 10.81 -8.96 10.12
CA ILE A 245 10.14 -7.81 10.77
C ILE A 245 8.62 -7.95 10.69
N HIS A 246 8.12 -8.58 9.63
CA HIS A 246 6.69 -8.72 9.38
C HIS A 246 6.17 -10.06 9.90
N ALA A 247 5.43 -10.03 11.00
CA ALA A 247 4.70 -11.20 11.45
C ALA A 247 3.65 -11.63 10.40
N SER A 248 3.44 -12.93 10.27
CA SER A 248 2.30 -13.43 9.50
C SER A 248 1.02 -13.14 10.29
N ILE A 249 -0.02 -12.66 9.62
CA ILE A 249 -1.34 -12.49 10.25
C ILE A 249 -1.84 -13.88 10.65
N PRO A 250 -2.09 -14.16 11.95
CA PRO A 250 -2.79 -15.38 12.32
C PRO A 250 -4.18 -15.31 11.71
N GLN A 251 -4.46 -16.15 10.72
CA GLN A 251 -5.80 -16.33 10.20
C GLN A 251 -6.58 -17.20 11.19
N GLU A 252 -7.05 -16.60 12.29
CA GLU A 252 -8.10 -17.24 13.08
C GLU A 252 -9.41 -17.13 12.29
N ILE A 253 -9.63 -18.08 11.36
CA ILE A 253 -10.97 -18.35 10.85
C ILE A 253 -11.71 -19.02 12.00
N ASN A 254 -12.32 -18.19 12.84
CA ASN A 254 -13.10 -18.65 13.97
C ASN A 254 -14.38 -19.32 13.41
N HIS A 255 -14.29 -20.62 13.11
CA HIS A 255 -15.44 -21.46 12.78
C HIS A 255 -16.33 -21.61 14.02
N ARG A 256 -17.03 -20.54 14.40
CA ARG A 256 -18.20 -20.69 15.27
C ARG A 256 -19.26 -21.38 14.44
N THR A 257 -19.31 -22.71 14.56
CA THR A 257 -20.46 -23.51 14.17
C THR A 257 -21.67 -22.96 14.92
N GLN A 258 -22.45 -22.11 14.26
CA GLN A 258 -23.79 -21.77 14.73
C GLN A 258 -24.66 -22.98 14.42
N THR A 259 -24.88 -23.82 15.42
CA THR A 259 -25.89 -24.88 15.35
C THR A 259 -27.26 -24.22 15.27
N ILE A 260 -27.87 -24.20 14.08
CA ILE A 260 -29.24 -23.76 13.90
C ILE A 260 -30.14 -24.92 14.34
N VAL A 261 -30.74 -24.81 15.52
CA VAL A 261 -31.78 -25.74 15.96
C VAL A 261 -33.10 -25.28 15.35
N ALA A 262 -33.53 -25.95 14.28
CA ALA A 262 -34.87 -25.77 13.75
C ALA A 262 -35.87 -26.54 14.64
N LEU A 263 -36.68 -25.81 15.41
CA LEU A 263 -37.85 -26.37 16.08
C LEU A 263 -39.00 -26.39 15.06
N ALA A 264 -39.40 -27.59 14.64
CA ALA A 264 -40.64 -27.80 13.91
C ALA A 264 -41.81 -27.73 14.90
N THR A 265 -42.75 -26.82 14.65
CA THR A 265 -44.04 -26.71 15.34
C THR A 265 -45.10 -27.57 14.67
#